data_AF-K1RVB7-F1
#
_entry.id   AF-K1RVB7-F1
#
_cell.length_a   1.000
_cell.length_b   1.000
_cell.length_c   1.000
_cell.angle_alpha   90.00
_cell.angle_beta   90.00
_cell.angle_gamma   90.00
#
_symmetry.space_group_name_H-M   'P 1'
#
loop_
_entity.id
_entity.type
_entity.pdbx_description
1 polymer ?
#
loop_
_entity_poly.entity_id
_entity_poly.type
_entity_poly.pdbx_seq_one_letter_code
_entity_poly.pdbx_strand_id
1 'polypeptide(L)' 'KQQRLIAAAGQYLQQSPYADANIRFDVVEVLPAGSGWQVHCIRDAFASE' A
#
# COMPACT_ATOMS: atom_id res chain seq x y z
N LYS A 1 -12.36 0.39 -2.88
CA LYS A 1 -10.95 0.05 -3.22
C LYS A 1 -10.15 -0.34 -1.97
N GLN A 2 -10.16 0.50 -0.93
CA GLN A 2 -9.47 0.27 0.37
C GLN A 2 -9.80 -1.10 1.00
N GLN A 3 -11.08 -1.40 1.23
CA GLN A 3 -11.54 -2.69 1.79
C GLN A 3 -10.97 -3.94 1.08
N ARG A 4 -10.84 -3.91 -0.26
CA ARG A 4 -10.26 -5.03 -1.03
C ARG A 4 -8.75 -5.16 -0.79
N LEU A 5 -8.04 -4.05 -0.63
CA LEU A 5 -6.60 -4.04 -0.34
C LEU A 5 -6.34 -4.52 1.10
N ILE A 6 -7.19 -4.12 2.06
CA ILE A 6 -7.12 -4.61 3.45
C ILE A 6 -7.32 -6.11 3.49
N ALA A 7 -8.37 -6.63 2.83
CA ALA A 7 -8.63 -8.07 2.78
C ALA A 7 -7.49 -8.86 2.12
N ALA A 8 -6.97 -8.38 0.99
CA ALA A 8 -5.86 -9.03 0.29
C ALA A 8 -4.56 -9.01 1.11
N ALA A 9 -4.25 -7.89 1.76
CA ALA A 9 -3.09 -7.78 2.65
C ALA A 9 -3.22 -8.73 3.85
N GLY A 10 -4.41 -8.82 4.46
CA GLY A 10 -4.67 -9.77 5.55
C GLY A 10 -4.43 -11.23 5.12
N GLN A 11 -4.95 -11.63 3.95
CA GLN A 11 -4.71 -12.97 3.40
C GLN A 11 -3.23 -13.24 3.13
N TYR A 12 -2.52 -12.27 2.55
CA TYR A 12 -1.09 -12.39 2.28
C TYR A 12 -0.28 -12.55 3.57
N LEU A 13 -0.53 -11.70 4.57
CA LEU A 13 0.23 -11.70 5.82
C LEU A 13 0.03 -13.00 6.60
N GLN A 14 -1.20 -13.51 6.69
CA GLN A 14 -1.52 -14.78 7.35
C GLN A 14 -0.81 -15.99 6.71
N GLN A 15 -0.50 -15.93 5.41
CA GLN A 15 0.18 -16.99 4.67
C GLN A 15 1.69 -16.77 4.58
N SER A 16 2.21 -15.75 5.27
CA SER A 16 3.61 -15.35 5.23
C SER A 16 4.23 -15.35 6.63
N PRO A 17 5.56 -15.22 6.75
CA PRO A 17 6.22 -15.01 8.04
C PRO A 17 5.87 -13.68 8.74
N TYR A 18 5.07 -12.82 8.12
CA TYR A 18 4.76 -11.47 8.60
C TYR A 18 3.37 -11.36 9.24
N ALA A 19 2.80 -12.45 9.72
CA ALA A 19 1.45 -12.47 10.30
C ALA A 19 1.26 -11.40 11.41
N ASP A 20 2.31 -11.13 12.19
CA ASP A 20 2.30 -10.14 13.29
C ASP A 20 2.93 -8.79 12.91
N ALA A 21 3.19 -8.54 11.62
CA ALA A 21 3.81 -7.28 11.20
C ALA A 21 2.83 -6.10 11.28
N ASN A 22 3.36 -4.94 11.66
CA ASN A 22 2.58 -3.70 11.58
C ASN A 22 2.30 -3.33 10.12
N ILE A 23 1.05 -3.00 9.80
CA ILE A 23 0.59 -2.76 8.42
C ILE A 23 0.42 -1.26 8.21
N ARG A 24 0.89 -0.76 7.06
CA ARG A 24 0.52 0.56 6.55
C ARG A 24 0.10 0.48 5.09
N PHE A 25 -0.81 1.36 4.68
CA PHE A 25 -1.24 1.47 3.30
C PHE A 25 -0.82 2.82 2.72
N ASP A 26 0.14 2.78 1.81
CA ASP A 26 0.65 3.96 1.11
C ASP A 26 -0.04 4.10 -0.26
N VAL A 27 -0.15 5.34 -0.77
CA VAL A 27 -0.55 5.63 -2.15
C VAL A 27 0.62 6.23 -2.88
N VAL A 28 0.93 5.70 -4.07
CA VAL A 28 1.97 6.25 -4.94
C VAL A 28 1.31 6.86 -6.16
N GLU A 29 1.47 8.17 -6.31
CA GLU A 29 1.10 8.90 -7.51
C GLU A 29 2.30 8.91 -8.45
N VAL A 30 2.07 8.47 -9.70
CA VAL A 30 3.12 8.42 -10.73
C VAL A 30 2.67 9.27 -11.89
N LEU A 31 3.43 10.32 -12.17
CA LEU A 31 3.14 11.31 -13.20
C LEU A 31 4.27 11.34 -14.23
N PRO A 32 3.97 11.46 -15.53
CA PRO A 32 5.00 11.74 -16.53
C PRO A 32 5.72 13.05 -16.19
N ALA A 33 7.05 13.05 -16.24
CA ALA A 33 7.88 14.22 -15.99
C ALA A 33 9.00 14.31 -17.03
N GLY A 34 8.70 14.96 -18.16
CA GLY A 34 9.64 15.08 -19.28
C GLY A 34 10.02 13.70 -19.82
N SER A 35 11.31 13.35 -19.74
CA SER A 35 11.85 12.05 -20.16
C SER A 35 11.79 10.96 -19.07
N GLY A 36 11.10 11.20 -17.95
CA GLY A 36 11.03 10.28 -16.83
C GLY A 36 9.68 10.27 -16.11
N TRP A 37 9.68 9.75 -14.89
CA TRP A 37 8.50 9.65 -14.04
C TRP A 37 8.75 10.39 -12.72
N GLN A 38 7.81 11.26 -12.34
CA GLN A 38 7.75 11.80 -10.99
C GLN A 38 6.92 10.84 -10.14
N VAL A 39 7.50 10.40 -9.03
CA VAL A 39 6.87 9.49 -8.07
C VAL A 39 6.65 10.27 -6.78
N HIS A 40 5.39 10.37 -6.34
CA HIS A 40 5.02 10.98 -5.08
C HIS A 40 4.37 9.93 -4.18
N CYS A 41 4.99 9.65 -3.04
CA CYS A 41 4.50 8.67 -2.08
C CYS A 41 3.76 9.38 -0.94
N ILE A 42 2.48 9.11 -0.83
CA ILE A 42 1.61 9.50 0.27
C ILE A 42 1.62 8.34 1.27
N ARG A 43 2.37 8.52 2.36
CA ARG A 43 2.45 7.54 3.44
C ARG A 43 1.16 7.54 4.26
N ASP A 44 0.78 6.38 4.77
CA ASP A 44 -0.38 6.20 5.67
C ASP A 44 -1.68 6.78 5.06
N ALA A 45 -1.88 6.54 3.76
CA ALA A 45 -2.99 7.09 2.99
C ALA A 45 -4.37 6.65 3.50
N PHE A 46 -4.45 5.52 4.20
CA PHE A 46 -5.64 5.10 4.95
C PHE A 46 -5.31 4.05 6.03
N ALA A 47 -6.17 3.97 7.04
CA ALA A 47 -6.07 3.00 8.13
C ALA A 47 -6.52 1.59 7.69
N SER A 48 -6.00 0.57 8.38
CA SER A 48 -6.41 -0.83 8.22
C SER A 48 -7.73 -1.17 8.92
N GLU A 49 -8.28 -0.24 9.71
CA GLU A 49 -9.53 -0.35 10.48
C GLU A 49 -10.73 0.26 9.75
#